data_AF-A0A8J2JFA9-F1
#
_entry.id   AF-A0A8J2JFA9-F1
#
_cell.length_a   1.000
_cell.length_b   1.000
_cell.length_c   1.000
_cell.angle_alpha   90.00
_cell.angle_beta   90.00
_cell.angle_gamma   90.00
#
_symmetry.space_group_name_H-M   'P 1'
#
loop_
_entity.id
_entity.type
_entity.pdbx_description
1 polymer ?
#
loop_
_entity_poly.entity_id
_entity_poly.type
_entity_poly.pdbx_seq_one_letter_code
_entity_poly.pdbx_strand_id
1 'polypeptide(L)'
;MQGWLCNVAISLHFYSLLVVTCWMLVLGHFLNEKLSTEHVRSQIPIRKYVAFSWVVPAFIVSLWAILMEFTNGSGCWSNYTKSHVFWIIVTPLVASFL
;
A
#
# COMPACT_ATOMS: atom_id res chain seq x y z
N MET A 1 -5.55 -24.57 -11.18
CA MET A 1 -6.11 -23.30 -10.68
C MET A 1 -6.02 -22.29 -11.81
N GLN A 2 -7.14 -21.69 -12.23
CA GLN A 2 -7.19 -20.72 -13.32
C GLN A 2 -6.21 -19.56 -13.02
N GLY A 3 -5.25 -19.28 -13.90
CA GLY A 3 -4.11 -18.38 -13.62
C GLY A 3 -4.52 -16.96 -13.17
N TRP A 4 -5.65 -16.46 -13.67
CA TRP A 4 -6.17 -15.14 -13.32
C TRP A 4 -6.62 -15.02 -11.85
N LEU A 5 -7.16 -16.09 -11.25
CA LEU A 5 -7.57 -16.10 -9.84
C LEU A 5 -6.37 -15.92 -8.92
N CYS A 6 -5.23 -16.53 -9.28
CA CYS A 6 -3.98 -16.35 -8.54
C CYS A 6 -3.54 -14.87 -8.57
N ASN A 7 -3.51 -14.25 -9.75
CA ASN A 7 -3.02 -12.88 -9.88
C ASN A 7 -3.88 -11.88 -9.08
N VAL A 8 -5.20 -12.08 -9.10
CA VAL A 8 -6.13 -11.29 -8.28
C VAL A 8 -5.91 -11.53 -6.79
N ALA A 9 -5.78 -12.78 -6.36
CA ALA A 9 -5.56 -13.11 -4.94
C ALA A 9 -4.24 -12.51 -4.40
N ILE A 10 -3.16 -12.59 -5.18
CA ILE A 10 -1.86 -11.99 -4.82
C ILE A 10 -1.97 -10.46 -4.75
N SER A 11 -2.60 -9.83 -5.74
CA SER A 11 -2.81 -8.37 -5.75
C SER A 11 -3.61 -7.91 -4.53
N LEU A 12 -4.68 -8.65 -4.19
CA LEU A 12 -5.53 -8.34 -3.05
C LEU A 12 -4.78 -8.49 -1.72
N HIS A 13 -3.91 -9.50 -1.61
CA HIS A 13 -3.07 -9.71 -0.44
C HIS A 13 -2.14 -8.51 -0.21
N PHE A 14 -1.41 -8.08 -1.25
CA PHE A 14 -0.53 -6.91 -1.15
C PHE A 14 -1.29 -5.61 -0.88
N TYR A 15 -2.45 -5.43 -1.50
CA TYR A 15 -3.32 -4.29 -1.23
C TYR A 15 -3.77 -4.24 0.23
N SER A 16 -4.24 -5.36 0.76
CA SER A 16 -4.69 -5.45 2.14
C SER A 16 -3.55 -5.13 3.12
N LEU A 17 -2.35 -5.64 2.86
CA LEU A 17 -1.17 -5.36 3.66
C LEU A 17 -0.82 -3.86 3.67
N LEU A 18 -0.75 -3.24 2.48
CA LEU A 18 -0.42 -1.82 2.35
C LEU A 18 -1.49 -0.89 2.96
N VAL A 19 -2.78 -1.22 2.81
CA VAL A 19 -3.87 -0.46 3.45
C VAL A 19 -3.74 -0.48 4.96
N VAL A 20 -3.48 -1.66 5.55
CA VAL A 20 -3.30 -1.77 7.00
C VAL A 20 -2.10 -0.94 7.46
N THR A 21 -0.97 -1.02 6.76
CA THR A 21 0.22 -0.22 7.09
C THR A 21 -0.03 1.28 6.97
N CYS A 22 -0.61 1.74 5.86
CA CYS A 22 -0.94 3.16 5.67
C CYS A 22 -1.97 3.66 6.69
N TRP A 23 -2.92 2.82 7.12
CA TRP A 23 -3.88 3.17 8.17
C TRP A 23 -3.20 3.39 9.51
N MET A 24 -2.30 2.47 9.91
CA MET A 24 -1.54 2.58 11.16
C MET A 24 -0.64 3.82 11.18
N LEU A 25 0.00 4.15 10.05
CA LEU A 25 0.79 5.38 9.90
C LEU A 25 -0.04 6.66 10.08
N VAL A 26 -1.18 6.74 9.39
CA VAL A 26 -2.07 7.91 9.48
C VAL A 26 -2.63 8.08 10.88
N LEU A 27 -2.98 6.97 11.54
CA LEU A 27 -3.41 7.00 12.94
C LEU A 27 -2.29 7.48 13.87
N GLY A 28 -1.05 6.99 13.67
CA GLY A 28 0.12 7.43 14.45
C GLY A 28 0.40 8.92 14.30
N HIS A 29 0.40 9.44 13.08
CA HIS A 29 0.56 10.87 12.81
C HIS A 29 -0.57 11.69 13.44
N PHE A 30 -1.82 11.24 13.30
CA PHE A 30 -2.97 11.92 13.89
C PHE A 30 -2.88 12.03 15.42
N LEU A 31 -2.44 10.97 16.10
CA LEU A 31 -2.24 10.98 17.54
C LEU A 31 -1.06 11.88 17.95
N ASN A 32 0.05 11.86 17.20
CA ASN A 32 1.23 12.68 17.47
C ASN A 32 0.93 14.19 17.37
N GLU A 33 0.21 14.61 16.33
CA GLU A 33 -0.26 15.99 16.14
C GLU A 33 -1.20 16.46 17.26
N LYS A 34 -1.98 15.53 17.85
CA LYS A 34 -2.88 15.83 18.97
C LYS A 34 -2.14 15.97 20.31
N LEU A 35 -1.06 15.20 20.50
CA LEU A 35 -0.27 15.16 21.73
C LEU A 35 0.77 16.28 21.79
N SER A 36 1.36 16.66 20.66
CA SER A 36 2.36 17.72 20.58
C SER A 36 1.68 19.08 20.48
N THR A 37 1.26 19.59 21.64
CA THR A 37 0.43 20.76 21.97
C THR A 37 0.71 22.10 21.25
N GLU A 38 1.59 22.13 20.25
CA GLU A 38 2.01 23.30 19.45
C GLU A 38 1.19 23.51 18.16
N HIS A 39 0.59 22.47 17.56
CA HIS A 39 -0.13 22.65 16.29
C HIS A 39 -1.64 22.87 16.49
N VAL A 40 -1.98 24.14 16.64
CA VAL A 40 -3.33 24.71 16.53
C VAL A 40 -4.22 23.91 15.57
N ARG A 41 -5.20 23.20 16.15
CA ARG A 41 -6.52 22.91 15.57
C ARG A 41 -6.54 22.84 14.03
N SER A 42 -5.77 21.93 13.44
CA SER A 42 -5.88 21.68 12.01
C SER A 42 -7.27 21.12 11.73
N GLN A 43 -8.11 21.94 11.09
CA GLN A 43 -9.47 21.61 10.69
C GLN A 43 -9.52 20.66 9.48
N ILE A 44 -8.43 19.93 9.21
CA ILE A 44 -8.42 18.94 8.13
C ILE A 44 -9.33 17.78 8.58
N PRO A 45 -10.45 17.54 7.87
CA PRO A 45 -11.39 16.52 8.28
C PRO A 45 -10.74 15.14 8.17
N ILE A 46 -10.95 14.29 9.19
CA ILE A 46 -10.45 12.90 9.24
C ILE A 46 -10.78 12.10 7.97
N ARG A 47 -11.86 12.47 7.27
CA ARG A 47 -12.26 11.92 5.99
C ARG A 47 -11.19 12.02 4.90
N LYS A 48 -10.40 13.11 4.86
CA LYS A 48 -9.30 13.26 3.87
C LYS A 48 -8.14 12.31 4.17
N TYR A 49 -7.80 12.15 5.44
CA TYR A 49 -6.78 11.21 5.89
C TYR A 49 -7.17 9.77 5.60
N VAL A 50 -8.43 9.41 5.90
CA VAL A 50 -9.00 8.11 5.55
C VAL A 50 -8.90 7.89 4.04
N ALA A 51 -9.42 8.82 3.21
CA ALA A 51 -9.38 8.68 1.76
C ALA A 51 -7.96 8.46 1.21
N PHE A 52 -6.96 9.16 1.75
CA PHE A 52 -5.57 9.02 1.35
C PHE A 52 -5.02 7.61 1.64
N SER A 53 -5.35 7.03 2.80
CA SER A 53 -4.93 5.67 3.17
C SER A 53 -5.50 4.56 2.30
N TRP A 54 -6.60 4.78 1.57
CA TRP A 54 -7.14 3.81 0.61
C TRP A 54 -6.59 4.04 -0.80
N VAL A 55 -6.50 5.31 -1.22
CA VAL A 55 -6.08 5.68 -2.58
C VAL A 55 -4.61 5.38 -2.81
N VAL A 56 -3.74 5.67 -1.84
CA VAL A 56 -2.29 5.46 -1.99
C VAL A 56 -1.94 3.98 -2.18
N PRO A 57 -2.41 3.04 -1.34
CA PRO A 57 -2.21 1.61 -1.57
C PRO A 57 -2.81 1.13 -2.90
N ALA A 58 -3.99 1.61 -3.28
CA ALA A 58 -4.63 1.23 -4.55
C ALA A 58 -3.76 1.65 -5.74
N PHE A 59 -3.20 2.86 -5.71
CA PHE A 59 -2.31 3.36 -6.75
C PHE A 59 -1.01 2.54 -6.83
N ILE A 60 -0.37 2.28 -5.69
CA ILE A 60 0.88 1.50 -5.62
C ILE A 60 0.68 0.07 -6.15
N VAL A 61 -0.39 -0.61 -5.70
CA VAL A 61 -0.70 -1.97 -6.15
C VAL A 61 -1.07 -2.02 -7.62
N SER A 62 -1.83 -1.04 -8.12
CA SER A 62 -2.18 -0.97 -9.54
C SER A 62 -0.93 -0.80 -10.41
N LEU A 63 -0.02 0.10 -10.01
CA LEU A 63 1.25 0.30 -10.70
C LEU A 63 2.10 -0.97 -10.71
N TRP A 64 2.20 -1.64 -9.55
CA TRP A 64 2.92 -2.91 -9.43
C TRP A 64 2.31 -4.01 -10.31
N ALA A 65 0.98 -4.17 -10.27
CA ALA A 65 0.26 -5.16 -11.06
C ALA A 65 0.47 -4.97 -12.56
N ILE A 66 0.42 -3.72 -13.05
CA ILE A 66 0.69 -3.38 -14.46
C ILE A 66 2.11 -3.79 -14.84
N LEU A 67 3.12 -3.42 -14.03
CA LEU A 67 4.52 -3.78 -14.28
C LEU A 67 4.74 -5.30 -14.24
N MET A 68 4.01 -6.01 -13.38
CA MET A 68 4.06 -7.47 -13.30
C MET A 68 3.46 -8.15 -14.53
N GLU A 69 2.38 -7.62 -15.09
CA GLU A 69 1.82 -8.12 -16.35
C GLU A 69 2.79 -7.94 -17.53
N PHE A 70 3.50 -6.80 -17.60
CA PHE A 70 4.49 -6.57 -18.64
C PHE A 70 5.75 -7.43 -18.51
N THR A 71 6.15 -7.78 -17.29
CA THR A 71 7.41 -8.50 -17.03
C THR A 71 7.24 -10.02 -16.97
N ASN A 72 6.09 -10.52 -16.50
CA ASN A 72 5.81 -11.95 -16.29
C ASN A 72 4.45 -12.34 -16.90
N GLY A 73 4.31 -12.16 -18.21
CA GLY A 73 3.07 -12.44 -18.96
C GLY A 73 2.69 -13.93 -19.11
N SER A 74 3.39 -14.87 -18.46
CA SER A 74 3.13 -16.32 -18.56
C SER A 74 2.89 -16.96 -17.20
N GLY A 75 1.63 -17.01 -16.75
CA GLY A 75 1.18 -17.80 -15.60
C GLY A 75 0.84 -16.99 -14.34
N CYS A 76 0.68 -17.72 -13.23
CA CYS A 76 0.49 -17.16 -11.88
C CYS A 76 1.78 -16.45 -11.46
N TRP A 77 1.71 -15.23 -10.93
CA TRP A 77 2.87 -14.37 -10.57
C TRP A 77 3.76 -14.92 -9.43
N SER A 78 3.83 -16.24 -9.21
CA SER A 78 4.54 -16.92 -8.12
C SER A 78 6.03 -16.53 -7.95
N ASN A 79 6.70 -16.07 -9.01
CA ASN A 79 8.09 -15.61 -8.95
C ASN A 79 8.26 -14.10 -8.71
N TYR A 80 7.25 -13.41 -8.16
CA TYR A 80 7.30 -11.96 -7.93
C TYR A 80 8.51 -11.51 -7.10
N THR A 81 8.98 -12.34 -6.17
CA THR A 81 10.11 -12.01 -5.27
C THR A 81 11.44 -11.80 -6.00
N LYS A 82 11.61 -12.36 -7.21
CA LYS A 82 12.83 -12.19 -8.02
C LYS A 82 12.81 -10.93 -8.88
N SER A 83 11.64 -10.30 -9.02
CA SER A 83 11.50 -9.09 -9.83
C SER A 83 11.92 -7.87 -9.02
N HIS A 84 12.72 -6.98 -9.63
CA HIS A 84 13.07 -5.69 -9.03
C HIS A 84 11.83 -4.81 -8.78
N VAL A 85 10.71 -5.14 -9.44
CA VAL A 85 9.39 -4.52 -9.26
C VAL A 85 8.82 -4.78 -7.86
N PHE A 86 9.22 -5.85 -7.17
CA PHE A 86 8.79 -6.14 -5.79
C PHE A 86 9.19 -5.03 -4.81
N TRP A 87 10.28 -4.30 -5.09
CA TRP A 87 10.74 -3.22 -4.22
C TRP A 87 9.69 -2.11 -4.07
N ILE A 88 8.85 -1.88 -5.08
CA ILE A 88 7.76 -0.88 -5.06
C ILE A 88 6.79 -1.11 -3.89
N ILE A 89 6.53 -2.36 -3.52
CA ILE A 89 5.67 -2.72 -2.38
C ILE A 89 6.47 -2.71 -1.08
N VAL A 90 7.72 -3.15 -1.10
CA VAL A 90 8.57 -3.26 0.10
C VAL A 90 8.98 -1.88 0.63
N THR A 91 9.29 -0.91 -0.23
CA THR A 91 9.73 0.43 0.19
C THR A 91 8.75 1.09 1.17
N PRO A 92 7.45 1.26 0.85
CA PRO A 92 6.52 1.89 1.78
C PRO A 92 6.35 1.07 3.07
N LEU A 93 6.47 -0.26 3.00
CA LEU A 93 6.38 -1.12 4.17
C LEU A 93 7.56 -0.89 5.13
N VAL A 94 8.79 -0.90 4.61
CA VAL A 94 10.02 -0.69 5.40
C VAL A 94 10.11 0.74 5.91
N ALA A 95 9.76 1.73 5.07
CA ALA A 95 9.74 3.13 5.46
C ALA A 95 8.75 3.41 6.61
N SER A 96 7.73 2.56 6.80
CA SER A 96 6.80 2.69 7.92
C SER A 96 7.37 2.21 9.25
N PHE A 97 8.42 1.37 9.23
CA PHE A 97 9.07 0.85 10.43
C PHE A 97 10.32 1.64 10.85
N LEU A 98 10.85 2.48 9.95
CA LEU A 98 12.04 3.30 10.17
C LEU A 98 11.67 4.66 10.77
#